data_AF-A0A365TUQ1-F1
#
_entry.id   AF-A0A365TUQ1-F1
#
_cell.length_a   1.000
_cell.length_b   1.000
_cell.length_c   1.000
_cell.angle_alpha   90.00
_cell.angle_beta   90.00
_cell.angle_gamma   90.00
#
_symmetry.space_group_name_H-M   'P 1'
#
loop_
_entity.id
_entity.type
_entity.pdbx_description
1 polymer ?
#
loop_
_entity_poly.entity_id
_entity_poly.type
_entity_poly.pdbx_seq_one_letter_code
_entity_poly.pdbx_strand_id
1 'polypeptide(L)' 'MDRVFAWDHHHNQVVYRIPGHQFEDGREDSDLSPVWLPADESDLPEGVTVEDLRTVSSKDE' A
#
# COMPACT_ATOMS: atom_id res chain seq x y z
N MET A 1 0.64 -7.11 12.84
CA MET A 1 -0.16 -6.35 11.86
C MET A 1 0.42 -6.70 10.51
N ASP A 2 -0.38 -7.32 9.65
CA ASP A 2 0.02 -7.70 8.30
C ASP A 2 -0.06 -6.47 7.40
N ARG A 3 1.10 -6.01 6.92
CA ARG A 3 1.18 -4.95 5.91
C ARG A 3 0.85 -5.59 4.57
N VAL A 4 -0.10 -5.01 3.85
CA VAL A 4 -0.47 -5.45 2.51
C VAL A 4 0.27 -4.56 1.52
N PHE A 5 1.23 -5.14 0.82
CA PHE A 5 1.96 -4.46 -0.24
C PHE A 5 1.20 -4.54 -1.56
N ALA A 6 1.30 -3.48 -2.36
CA ALA A 6 0.72 -3.39 -3.68
C ALA A 6 1.59 -2.49 -4.57
N TRP A 7 1.39 -2.60 -5.87
CA TRP A 7 2.03 -1.72 -6.83
C TRP A 7 1.07 -0.62 -7.25
N ASP A 8 1.40 0.62 -6.99
CA ASP A 8 0.64 1.75 -7.48
C ASP A 8 1.04 2.06 -8.92
N HIS A 9 0.14 1.77 -9.86
CA HIS A 9 0.39 2.01 -11.28
C HIS A 9 0.27 3.49 -11.65
N HIS A 10 -0.42 4.30 -10.84
CA HIS A 10 -0.60 5.73 -11.13
C HIS A 10 0.71 6.50 -10.97
N HIS A 11 1.41 6.28 -9.86
CA HIS A 11 2.70 6.88 -9.54
C HIS A 11 3.89 5.98 -9.86
N ASN A 12 3.63 4.75 -10.31
CA ASN A 12 4.63 3.75 -10.68
C ASN A 12 5.62 3.46 -9.53
N GLN A 13 5.08 3.17 -8.34
CA GLN A 13 5.82 2.95 -7.10
C GLN A 13 5.19 1.87 -6.22
N VAL A 14 5.98 1.28 -5.31
CA VAL A 14 5.45 0.35 -4.29
C VAL A 14 4.68 1.14 -3.25
N VAL A 15 3.55 0.59 -2.84
CA VAL A 15 2.76 1.12 -1.74
C VAL A 15 2.38 0.00 -0.78
N TYR A 16 2.10 0.37 0.46
CA TYR A 16 1.58 -0.57 1.45
C TYR A 16 0.41 0.04 2.20
N ARG A 17 -0.50 -0.82 2.63
CA ARG A 17 -1.60 -0.46 3.55
C ARG A 17 -1.60 -1.38 4.75
N ILE A 18 -2.28 -0.96 5.80
CA ILE A 18 -2.41 -1.73 7.04
C ILE A 18 -3.90 -1.80 7.38
N PRO A 19 -4.62 -2.88 7.03
CA PRO A 19 -6.05 -2.99 7.29
C PRO A 19 -6.40 -2.83 8.77
N GLY A 20 -7.33 -1.94 9.05
CA GLY A 20 -7.75 -1.59 10.42
C GLY A 20 -6.75 -0.72 11.18
N HIS A 21 -5.77 -0.14 10.49
CA HIS A 21 -4.85 0.82 11.09
C HIS A 21 -5.46 2.22 11.05
N GLN A 22 -5.50 2.85 12.22
CA GLN A 22 -5.86 4.25 12.35
C GLN A 22 -4.58 5.08 12.27
N PHE A 23 -4.46 5.87 11.21
CA PHE A 23 -3.31 6.77 11.04
C PHE A 23 -3.46 7.99 11.96
N GLU A 24 -2.32 8.59 12.30
CA GLU A 24 -2.25 9.79 13.15
C GLU A 24 -2.99 11.00 12.54
N ASP A 25 -3.17 10.98 11.22
CA ASP A 25 -3.91 11.97 10.43
C ASP A 25 -5.45 11.85 10.60
N GLY A 26 -5.92 10.86 11.36
CA GLY A 26 -7.35 10.59 11.58
C GLY A 26 -8.01 9.75 10.49
N ARG A 27 -7.27 9.41 9.43
CA ARG A 27 -7.70 8.45 8.40
C ARG A 27 -7.62 7.02 8.95
N GLU A 28 -8.62 6.21 8.63
CA GLU A 28 -8.65 4.78 8.94
C GLU A 28 -8.49 3.99 7.65
N ASP A 29 -7.54 3.05 7.62
CA ASP A 29 -7.48 2.09 6.51
C ASP A 29 -8.65 1.12 6.58
N SER A 30 -9.65 1.38 5.76
CA SER A 30 -10.86 0.58 5.65
C SER A 30 -11.04 0.08 4.22
N ASP A 31 -11.75 -1.02 3.98
CA ASP A 31 -12.00 -1.52 2.61
C ASP A 31 -12.70 -0.48 1.71
N LEU A 32 -13.45 0.44 2.30
CA LEU A 32 -14.11 1.56 1.60
C LEU A 32 -13.18 2.74 1.33
N SER A 33 -12.11 2.89 2.12
CA SER A 33 -11.15 3.99 2.06
C SER A 33 -9.75 3.45 2.34
N PRO A 34 -9.18 2.67 1.40
CA PRO A 34 -7.85 2.12 1.57
C PRO A 34 -6.81 3.24 1.52
N VAL A 35 -5.97 3.32 2.53
CA VAL A 35 -4.88 4.29 2.64
C VAL A 35 -3.60 3.60 2.21
N TRP A 36 -3.16 3.93 1.01
CA TRP A 36 -1.89 3.46 0.45
C TRP A 36 -0.78 4.43 0.82
N LEU A 37 0.20 3.95 1.56
CA LEU A 37 1.40 4.70 1.89
C LEU A 37 2.54 4.30 0.94
N PRO A 38 3.39 5.26 0.51
CA PRO A 38 4.56 4.95 -0.28
C PRO A 38 5.49 4.01 0.49
N ALA A 39 5.89 2.93 -0.17
CA ALA A 39 6.90 1.99 0.29
C ALA A 39 8.04 1.91 -0.72
N ASP A 40 9.17 1.42 -0.25
CA ASP A 40 10.30 1.09 -1.13
C ASP A 40 10.24 -0.38 -1.54
N GLU A 41 10.82 -0.72 -2.70
CA GLU A 41 11.01 -2.11 -3.12
C GLU A 41 11.87 -2.88 -2.10
N SER A 42 12.74 -2.19 -1.38
CA SER A 42 13.58 -2.76 -0.31
C SER A 42 12.78 -3.16 0.94
N ASP A 43 11.57 -2.63 1.13
CA ASP A 43 10.68 -3.00 2.23
C ASP A 43 9.86 -4.27 1.93
N LEU A 44 9.93 -4.76 0.69
CA LEU A 44 9.24 -5.97 0.28
C LEU A 44 9.84 -7.20 0.98
N PRO A 45 9.01 -8.22 1.29
CA PRO A 45 9.50 -9.47 1.84
C PRO A 45 10.52 -10.14 0.89
N GLU A 46 11.50 -10.84 1.45
CA GLU A 46 12.46 -11.61 0.65
C GLU A 46 11.74 -12.56 -0.32
N GLY A 47 11.99 -12.38 -1.62
CA GLY A 47 11.39 -13.17 -2.70
C GLY A 47 10.11 -12.58 -3.31
N VAL A 48 9.60 -11.46 -2.79
CA VAL A 48 8.50 -10.70 -3.42
C VAL A 48 9.10 -9.61 -4.30
N THR A 49 8.74 -9.61 -5.57
CA THR A 49 9.09 -8.53 -6.51
C THR A 49 7.86 -7.69 -6.81
N VAL A 50 8.07 -6.50 -7.39
CA VAL A 50 6.98 -5.64 -7.87
C VAL A 50 6.01 -6.37 -8.79
N GLU A 51 6.50 -7.34 -9.55
CA GLU A 51 5.69 -8.15 -10.48
C GLU A 51 4.71 -9.10 -9.76
N ASP A 52 5.01 -9.49 -8.53
CA ASP A 52 4.13 -10.31 -7.68
C ASP A 52 3.08 -9.45 -6.96
N LEU A 53 3.32 -8.14 -6.87
CA LEU A 53 2.41 -7.22 -6.19
C LEU A 53 1.12 -7.03 -6.99
N ARG A 54 0.01 -7.01 -6.27
CA ARG A 54 -1.27 -6.62 -6.85
C ARG A 54 -1.19 -5.18 -7.33
N THR A 55 -1.53 -4.95 -8.59
CA THR A 55 -1.65 -3.59 -9.12
C THR A 55 -2.87 -2.90 -8.56
N VAL A 56 -2.67 -1.70 -7.99
CA VAL A 56 -3.72 -0.84 -7.48
C VAL A 56 -3.62 0.53 -8.13
N SER A 57 -4.73 1.26 -8.08
CA SER A 57 -4.77 2.66 -8.47
C SER A 57 -5.15 3.42 -7.21
N SER A 58 -4.15 3.99 -6.52
CA SER A 58 -4.42 4.97 -5.49
C SER A 58 -5.12 6.17 -6.15
N LYS A 59 -6.16 6.68 -5.50
CA LYS A 59 -6.73 7.98 -5.91
C LYS A 59 -5.86 9.04 -5.28
N ASP A 60 -5.29 9.92 -6.08
CA ASP A 60 -4.90 11.25 -5.61
C ASP A 60 -6.15 11.90 -5.00
N GLU A 61 -6.10 12.14 -3.70
CA GLU A 61 -7.13 12.92 -2.97
C GLU A 61 -7.03 14.41 -3.34
#